data_AF-A0A3M0YIX9-F1
#
_entry.id   AF-A0A3M0YIX9-F1
#
_cell.length_a   1.000
_cell.length_b   1.000
_cell.length_c   1.000
_cell.angle_alpha   90.00
_cell.angle_beta   90.00
_cell.angle_gamma   90.00
#
_symmetry.space_group_name_H-M   'P 1'
#
loop_
_entity.id
_entity.type
_entity.pdbx_description
1 polymer ?
#
loop_
_entity_poly.entity_id
_entity_poly.type
_entity_poly.pdbx_seq_one_letter_code
_entity_poly.pdbx_strand_id
1 'polypeptide(L)' 'MKEALEEAERLREQGDPHHLGSVFLQLYQRQIQLEKVAEAADRFLRFGLDPMLHADLVRALEKLKKMDEEEDYRLGGSAP' A
#
# COMPACT_ATOMS: atom_id res chain seq x y z
N MET A 1 14.45 -4.96 8.10
CA MET A 1 13.52 -4.19 7.24
C MET A 1 14.17 -2.96 6.63
N LYS A 2 14.76 -2.06 7.42
CA LYS A 2 15.43 -0.84 6.92
C LYS A 2 16.47 -1.11 5.83
N GLU A 3 17.41 -2.02 6.08
CA GLU A 3 18.45 -2.40 5.11
C GLU A 3 17.90 -3.01 3.82
N ALA A 4 16.78 -3.74 3.89
CA ALA A 4 16.13 -4.32 2.73
C ALA A 4 15.43 -3.27 1.86
N LEU A 5 14.88 -2.21 2.47
CA LEU A 5 14.30 -1.07 1.75
C LEU A 5 15.36 -0.24 1.06
N GLU A 6 16.45 0.05 1.77
CA GLU A 6 17.59 0.76 1.20
C GLU A 6 18.17 0.00 0.00
N GLU A 7 18.26 -1.34 0.08
CA GLU A 7 18.69 -2.15 -1.05
C GLU A 7 17.68 -2.14 -2.21
N ALA A 8 16.39 -2.23 -1.92
CA ALA A 8 15.36 -2.15 -2.96
C ALA A 8 15.33 -0.79 -3.66
N GLU A 9 15.59 0.31 -2.93
CA GLU A 9 15.78 1.65 -3.49
C GLU A 9 17.02 1.70 -4.40
N ARG A 10 18.16 1.17 -3.93
CA ARG A 10 19.37 1.08 -4.75
C ARG A 10 19.17 0.27 -6.02
N LEU A 11 18.48 -0.87 -5.95
CA LEU A 11 18.16 -1.69 -7.11
C LEU A 11 17.32 -0.91 -8.13
N ARG A 12 16.30 -0.18 -7.66
CA ARG A 12 15.48 0.71 -8.49
C ARG A 12 16.30 1.79 -9.20
N GLU A 13 17.22 2.43 -8.49
CA GLU A 13 18.10 3.46 -9.03
C GLU A 13 19.10 2.94 -10.07
N GLN A 14 19.53 1.68 -9.93
CA GLN A 14 20.44 1.01 -10.86
C GLN A 14 19.74 0.41 -12.09
N GLY A 15 18.42 0.64 -12.23
CA GLY A 15 17.62 0.21 -13.37
C GLY A 15 16.82 -1.07 -13.17
N ASP A 16 16.99 -1.75 -12.03
CA ASP A 16 16.16 -2.87 -11.56
C ASP A 16 15.75 -3.86 -12.67
N PRO A 17 16.71 -4.58 -13.28
CA PRO A 17 16.50 -5.36 -14.50
C PRO A 17 15.47 -6.50 -14.37
N HIS A 18 15.11 -6.86 -13.14
CA HIS A 18 14.07 -7.87 -12.84
C HIS A 18 12.90 -7.29 -12.04
N HIS A 19 12.82 -5.96 -11.92
CA HIS A 19 11.79 -5.25 -11.16
C HIS A 19 11.69 -5.68 -9.68
N LEU A 20 12.74 -6.29 -9.12
CA LEU A 20 12.73 -6.84 -7.77
C LEU A 20 12.69 -5.73 -6.72
N GLY A 21 13.47 -4.66 -6.92
CA GLY A 21 13.45 -3.50 -6.02
C GLY A 21 12.09 -2.80 -6.04
N SER A 22 11.54 -2.62 -7.24
CA SER A 22 10.25 -1.98 -7.47
C SER A 22 9.09 -2.77 -6.86
N VAL A 23 9.04 -4.08 -7.11
CA VAL A 23 8.04 -4.99 -6.53
C VAL A 23 8.17 -5.04 -5.01
N PHE A 24 9.39 -5.10 -4.46
CA PHE A 24 9.57 -5.10 -3.01
C PHE A 24 9.05 -3.81 -2.36
N LEU A 25 9.41 -2.64 -2.92
CA LEU A 25 8.95 -1.35 -2.40
C LEU A 25 7.42 -1.23 -2.46
N GLN A 26 6.81 -1.72 -3.53
CA GLN A 26 5.37 -1.76 -3.71
C GLN A 26 4.67 -2.67 -2.71
N LEU A 27 5.14 -3.91 -2.56
CA LEU A 27 4.61 -4.85 -1.58
C LEU A 27 4.73 -4.30 -0.15
N TYR A 28 5.84 -3.63 0.16
CA TYR A 28 6.03 -2.99 1.45
C TYR A 28 5.06 -1.83 1.69
N GLN A 29 4.85 -0.97 0.68
CA GLN A 29 3.85 0.11 0.76
C GLN A 29 2.44 -0.46 0.95
N ARG A 30 2.11 -1.54 0.23
CA ARG A 30 0.84 -2.23 0.34
C ARG A 30 0.64 -2.86 1.72
N GLN A 31 1.68 -3.48 2.28
CA GLN A 31 1.66 -3.99 3.64
C GLN A 31 1.31 -2.87 4.64
N ILE A 32 1.95 -1.71 4.56
CA ILE A 32 1.68 -0.58 5.47
C ILE A 32 0.22 -0.12 5.39
N GLN A 33 -0.37 -0.06 4.18
CA GLN A 33 -1.77 0.35 4.06
C GLN A 33 -2.73 -0.73 4.58
N LEU A 34 -2.43 -2.01 4.35
CA LEU A 34 -3.21 -3.12 4.90
C LEU A 34 -3.17 -3.14 6.43
N GLU A 35 -2.02 -2.87 7.04
CA GLU A 35 -1.91 -2.74 8.50
C GLU A 35 -2.79 -1.61 9.04
N LYS A 36 -2.84 -0.45 8.37
CA LYS A 36 -3.71 0.66 8.75
C LYS A 36 -5.19 0.32 8.61
N VAL A 37 -5.58 -0.40 7.55
CA VAL A 37 -6.95 -0.89 7.37
C VAL A 37 -7.31 -1.87 8.48
N ALA A 38 -6.42 -2.82 8.80
CA ALA A 38 -6.63 -3.78 9.87
C ALA A 38 -6.80 -3.10 11.24
N GLU A 39 -5.97 -2.11 11.55
CA GLU A 39 -6.09 -1.33 12.79
C GLU A 39 -7.41 -0.55 12.86
N ALA A 40 -7.79 0.13 11.79
CA ALA A 40 -9.06 0.87 11.74
C ALA A 40 -10.27 -0.07 11.85
N ALA A 41 -10.21 -1.24 11.21
CA ALA A 41 -11.24 -2.27 11.30
C ALA A 41 -11.35 -2.84 12.72
N ASP A 42 -10.23 -3.16 13.37
CA ASP A 42 -10.21 -3.65 14.75
C ASP A 42 -10.82 -2.62 15.72
N ARG A 43 -10.46 -1.34 15.58
CA ARG A 43 -11.06 -0.25 16.38
C ARG A 43 -12.56 -0.12 16.12
N PHE A 44 -12.99 -0.09 14.86
CA PHE A 44 -14.41 0.00 14.51
C PHE A 44 -15.22 -1.19 15.06
N LEU A 45 -14.69 -2.41 14.96
CA LEU A 45 -15.34 -3.61 15.49
C LEU A 45 -15.41 -3.63 17.03
N ARG A 46 -14.38 -3.12 17.72
CA ARG A 46 -14.34 -3.09 19.19
C ARG A 46 -15.23 -2.02 19.80
N PHE A 47 -15.25 -0.83 19.20
CA PHE A 47 -15.90 0.35 19.78
C PHE A 47 -17.24 0.69 19.11
N GLY A 48 -17.56 0.09 17.95
CA GLY A 48 -18.88 0.13 17.32
C GLY A 48 -19.11 1.32 16.36
N LEU A 49 -20.38 1.75 16.28
CA LEU A 49 -20.92 2.72 15.31
C LEU A 49 -20.50 4.18 15.53
N ASP A 50 -19.34 4.42 16.13
CA ASP A 50 -18.80 5.77 16.23
C ASP A 50 -18.56 6.31 14.80
N PRO A 51 -19.16 7.46 14.43
CA PRO A 51 -19.03 8.01 13.08
C PRO A 51 -17.58 8.36 12.70
N MET A 52 -16.74 8.71 13.67
CA MET A 52 -15.32 8.99 13.46
C MET A 52 -14.57 7.70 13.13
N LEU A 53 -14.81 6.62 13.86
CA LEU A 53 -14.17 5.32 13.59
C LEU A 53 -14.59 4.75 12.24
N HIS A 54 -15.88 4.91 11.88
CA HIS A 54 -16.36 4.57 10.55
C HIS A 54 -15.64 5.39 9.47
N ALA A 55 -15.54 6.72 9.65
CA ALA A 55 -14.85 7.60 8.71
C ALA A 55 -13.37 7.26 8.56
N ASP A 56 -12.69 6.90 9.66
CA ASP A 56 -11.29 6.48 9.64
C ASP A 56 -11.09 5.18 8.87
N LEU A 57 -11.98 4.19 9.06
CA LEU A 57 -11.98 2.94 8.29
C LEU A 57 -12.21 3.21 6.79
N VAL A 58 -13.20 4.04 6.45
CA VAL A 58 -13.47 4.42 5.04
C VAL A 58 -12.25 5.08 4.42
N ARG A 59 -11.62 6.05 5.09
CA ARG A 59 -10.41 6.73 4.59
C ARG A 59 -9.24 5.77 4.39
N ALA A 60 -9.07 4.80 5.29
CA ALA A 60 -8.02 3.79 5.16
C ALA A 60 -8.26 2.91 3.93
N LEU A 61 -9.51 2.48 3.70
CA LEU A 61 -9.91 1.70 2.52
C LEU A 61 -9.75 2.49 1.21
N GLU A 62 -10.14 3.77 1.18
CA GLU A 62 -9.97 4.64 0.01
C GLU A 62 -8.50 4.82 -0.37
N LYS A 63 -7.61 4.99 0.63
CA LYS A 63 -6.16 5.09 0.38
C LYS A 63 -5.59 3.80 -0.22
N LEU A 64 -6.02 2.63 0.27
CA LEU A 64 -5.60 1.35 -0.28
C LEU A 64 -6.08 1.19 -1.74
N LYS A 65 -7.36 1.49 -2.01
CA LYS A 65 -7.91 1.42 -3.37
C LYS A 65 -7.18 2.32 -4.35
N LYS A 66 -6.93 3.58 -3.96
CA LYS A 66 -6.22 4.53 -4.81
C LYS A 66 -4.80 4.05 -5.12
N MET A 67 -4.12 3.43 -4.16
CA MET A 67 -2.80 2.87 -4.36
C MET A 67 -2.83 1.69 -5.35
N ASP A 68 -3.80 0.78 -5.23
CA ASP A 68 -3.99 -0.33 -6.17
C ASP A 68 -4.34 0.19 -7.58
N GLU A 69 -5.17 1.24 -7.69
CA GLU A 69 -5.48 1.90 -8.98
C GLU A 69 -4.23 2.52 -9.62
N GLU A 70 -3.42 3.26 -8.85
CA GLU A 70 -2.16 3.85 -9.32
C GLU A 70 -1.16 2.76 -9.77
N GLU A 71 -1.17 1.60 -9.13
CA GLU A 71 -0.39 0.42 -9.51
C GLU A 71 -0.89 -0.19 -10.82
N ASP A 72 -2.19 -0.40 -10.97
CA ASP A 72 -2.79 -0.90 -12.20
C ASP A 72 -2.50 0.05 -13.38
N TYR A 73 -2.54 1.37 -13.18
CA TYR A 73 -2.13 2.34 -14.22
C TYR A 73 -0.64 2.24 -14.59
N ARG A 74 0.25 1.96 -13.62
CA ARG A 74 1.69 1.81 -13.88
C ARG A 74 2.02 0.51 -14.61
N LEU A 75 1.29 -0.57 -14.32
CA LEU A 75 1.47 -1.88 -14.95
C LEU A 75 0.67 -2.02 -16.26
N GLY A 76 -0.39 -1.24 -16.42
CA GLY A 76 -1.37 -1.29 -17.50
C GLY A 76 -1.24 -0.19 -18.56
N GLY A 77 -0.10 0.50 -18.67
CA GLY A 77 0.22 1.39 -19.79
C GLY A 77 0.25 0.72 -21.18
N SER A 78 -0.15 -0.55 -21.28
CA SER A 78 -0.58 -1.20 -22.50
C SER A 78 -1.94 -1.89 -22.28
N ALA A 79 -3.03 -1.14 -22.47
CA ALA A 79 -4.24 -1.52 -23.23
C ALA A 79 -5.45 -0.62 -22.86
N PRO A 80 -6.39 -0.43 -23.81
CA PRO A 80 -6.29 0.22 -25.11
C PRO A 80 -6.57 1.74 -25.07
#